data_AF-D3ACR5-F1
#
_entry.id   AF-D3ACR5-F1
#
_cell.length_a   1.000
_cell.length_b   1.000
_cell.length_c   1.000
_cell.angle_alpha   90.00
_cell.angle_beta   90.00
_cell.angle_gamma   90.00
#
_symmetry.space_group_name_H-M   'P 1'
#
loop_
_entity.id
_entity.type
_entity.pdbx_description
1 polymer ?
#
loop_
_entity_poly.entity_id
_entity_poly.type
_entity_poly.pdbx_seq_one_letter_code
_entity_poly.pdbx_strand_id
1 'polypeptide(L)'
;MKNKLLPGLIIALGLLTSACHTDSGFDAPAESFQKESQAETVSPAEEKPAAKDQSSDPADHVSIGTEETKDTETAFHTFSVKALNHLNADPSLIYNRYVKAGDIRTAISFSLAQDWKESDSLTCHFQTQDSQYESSWNGTADAVINTESGTITYKLIPEFFGTNQKNGTCEITFHLDETVPYIAVEGDPRLEGEYYSFQDSFSRPDEFTRYLGKADLYLYPTEDLKLLRNEIYAAHGRKFDTESLNQYFSAQAWYRGLLEPNAFSDAVLSDIEKKNITLIRELEEIPYNERNTIDGIQYGDEWDRLPVAPYLSYLHPGHETG
;
A
#
# COMPACT_ATOMS: atom_id res chain seq x y z
N MET A 1 -7.04 -20.62 -44.42
CA MET A 1 -5.81 -20.15 -45.08
C MET A 1 -5.30 -18.92 -44.34
N LYS A 2 -4.00 -18.93 -43.99
CA LYS A 2 -3.15 -17.80 -43.54
C LYS A 2 -3.18 -17.41 -42.04
N ASN A 3 -2.25 -18.05 -41.33
CA ASN A 3 -1.36 -17.63 -40.23
C ASN A 3 -1.26 -16.14 -39.86
N LYS A 4 -1.07 -15.88 -38.56
CA LYS A 4 -0.10 -14.95 -37.92
C LYS A 4 -0.22 -15.13 -36.39
N LEU A 5 0.66 -15.83 -35.67
CA LEU A 5 1.97 -15.44 -35.11
C LEU A 5 1.94 -14.16 -34.25
N LEU A 6 2.00 -14.35 -32.93
CA LEU A 6 2.45 -13.41 -31.89
C LEU A 6 3.97 -13.13 -32.03
N PRO A 7 4.44 -11.99 -31.49
CA PRO A 7 5.46 -12.11 -30.44
C PRO A 7 5.34 -11.06 -29.30
N GLY A 8 5.61 -11.52 -28.06
CA GLY A 8 6.82 -11.11 -27.33
C GLY A 8 6.86 -9.76 -26.60
N LEU A 9 6.68 -9.84 -25.28
CA LEU A 9 6.95 -8.86 -24.24
C LEU A 9 8.47 -8.59 -24.06
N ILE A 10 8.91 -7.33 -23.93
CA ILE A 10 10.12 -6.93 -23.19
C ILE A 10 9.86 -5.56 -22.54
N ILE A 11 9.76 -5.51 -21.21
CA ILE A 11 9.84 -4.27 -20.43
C ILE A 11 11.20 -4.26 -19.73
N ALA A 12 12.06 -3.32 -20.13
CA ALA A 12 13.36 -3.10 -19.50
C ALA A 12 13.21 -2.16 -18.29
N LEU A 13 13.63 -2.65 -17.13
CA LEU A 13 13.68 -1.90 -15.87
C LEU A 13 15.02 -1.14 -15.82
N GLY A 14 14.96 0.18 -15.98
CA GLY A 14 16.13 1.07 -15.91
C GLY A 14 16.29 1.69 -14.52
N LEU A 15 17.28 1.23 -13.76
CA LEU A 15 17.81 1.90 -12.57
C LEU A 15 18.57 3.16 -13.00
N LEU A 16 18.22 4.33 -12.47
CA LEU A 16 19.01 5.55 -12.59
C LEU A 16 19.48 6.00 -11.22
N THR A 17 20.79 5.86 -11.01
CA THR A 17 21.53 6.43 -9.89
C THR A 17 21.79 7.92 -10.13
N SER A 18 21.54 8.70 -9.09
CA SER A 18 21.78 10.15 -9.02
C SER A 18 23.27 10.45 -8.82
N ALA A 19 23.79 11.44 -9.54
CA ALA A 19 25.05 12.10 -9.23
C ALA A 19 24.83 13.62 -9.29
N CYS A 20 25.11 14.28 -8.17
CA CYS A 20 25.12 15.73 -8.00
C CYS A 20 26.15 16.39 -8.92
N HIS A 21 25.91 17.62 -9.39
CA HIS A 21 26.91 18.72 -9.45
C HIS A 21 26.19 20.07 -9.49
N THR A 22 26.73 21.01 -8.73
CA THR A 22 26.30 22.40 -8.53
C THR A 22 26.78 23.32 -9.66
N ASP A 23 25.98 24.35 -9.95
CA ASP A 23 26.35 25.79 -9.83
C ASP A 23 26.00 26.69 -11.05
N SER A 24 25.45 27.85 -10.69
CA SER A 24 25.42 29.16 -11.38
C SER A 24 24.72 29.37 -12.75
N GLY A 25 23.69 30.24 -12.72
CA GLY A 25 23.76 31.56 -13.37
C GLY A 25 23.23 31.77 -14.80
N PHE A 26 22.28 32.73 -14.88
CA PHE A 26 22.01 33.70 -15.97
C PHE A 26 21.08 33.34 -17.17
N ASP A 27 20.00 34.13 -17.21
CA ASP A 27 19.30 34.83 -18.31
C ASP A 27 18.89 34.15 -19.64
N ALA A 28 17.68 34.54 -20.04
CA ALA A 28 16.82 34.12 -21.16
C ALA A 28 17.30 34.57 -22.58
N PRO A 29 16.44 34.57 -23.63
CA PRO A 29 15.81 33.46 -24.35
C PRO A 29 16.04 33.51 -25.89
N ALA A 30 15.36 32.60 -26.60
CA ALA A 30 14.92 32.69 -28.00
C ALA A 30 15.89 32.23 -29.13
N GLU A 31 15.47 31.21 -29.89
CA GLU A 31 15.05 31.31 -31.30
C GLU A 31 15.17 29.98 -32.05
N SER A 32 14.14 29.75 -32.85
CA SER A 32 13.87 28.69 -33.82
C SER A 32 14.97 28.46 -34.84
N PHE A 33 15.14 27.21 -35.32
CA PHE A 33 15.34 26.93 -36.75
C PHE A 33 14.83 25.53 -37.12
N GLN A 34 14.05 25.48 -38.22
CA GLN A 34 13.48 24.29 -38.84
C GLN A 34 14.42 23.69 -39.92
N LYS A 35 14.15 22.39 -40.22
CA LYS A 35 14.40 21.65 -41.49
C LYS A 35 15.87 21.32 -41.81
N GLU A 36 16.24 20.22 -42.46
CA GLU A 36 15.52 19.31 -43.36
C GLU A 36 16.25 17.95 -43.45
N SER A 37 15.59 16.98 -44.09
CA SER A 37 15.97 15.56 -44.24
C SER A 37 17.21 15.31 -45.11
N GLN A 38 17.85 14.15 -44.95
CA GLN A 38 18.19 13.26 -46.07
C GLN A 38 18.53 11.83 -45.58
N ALA A 39 18.08 10.84 -46.34
CA ALA A 39 18.21 9.41 -46.10
C ALA A 39 19.39 8.84 -46.90
N GLU A 40 20.08 7.84 -46.37
CA GLU A 40 20.79 6.86 -47.19
C GLU A 40 20.94 5.52 -46.45
N THR A 41 20.78 4.45 -47.23
CA THR A 41 20.73 3.04 -46.83
C THR A 41 22.08 2.41 -47.16
N VAL A 42 22.55 1.37 -46.44
CA VAL A 42 23.33 0.22 -46.96
C VAL A 42 23.53 -0.82 -45.82
N SER A 43 23.32 -2.10 -46.15
CA SER A 43 23.47 -3.30 -45.30
C SER A 43 24.71 -4.15 -45.76
N PRO A 44 24.88 -5.44 -45.38
CA PRO A 44 25.68 -5.91 -44.25
C PRO A 44 26.75 -6.97 -44.62
N ALA A 45 27.56 -7.43 -43.66
CA ALA A 45 28.37 -8.66 -43.70
C ALA A 45 28.82 -8.98 -42.25
N GLU A 46 29.15 -10.17 -41.77
CA GLU A 46 29.11 -11.61 -42.12
C GLU A 46 29.71 -12.30 -40.88
N GLU A 47 29.25 -13.48 -40.45
CA GLU A 47 30.15 -14.54 -39.94
C GLU A 47 29.42 -15.88 -39.63
N LYS A 48 30.09 -16.97 -40.03
CA LYS A 48 29.91 -18.41 -39.72
C LYS A 48 31.31 -19.06 -39.97
N PRO A 49 31.66 -20.32 -39.60
CA PRO A 49 30.87 -21.40 -38.96
C PRO A 49 31.59 -22.38 -37.98
N ALA A 50 30.76 -23.15 -37.25
CA ALA A 50 30.71 -24.63 -36.96
C ALA A 50 31.93 -25.55 -36.71
N ALA A 51 31.77 -26.52 -35.77
CA ALA A 51 32.08 -27.98 -35.88
C ALA A 51 31.73 -28.74 -34.54
N LYS A 52 30.79 -29.72 -34.50
CA LYS A 52 30.91 -31.22 -34.64
C LYS A 52 31.19 -31.96 -33.30
N ASP A 53 30.70 -33.16 -32.96
CA ASP A 53 29.83 -34.19 -33.57
C ASP A 53 29.54 -35.31 -32.52
N GLN A 54 28.60 -36.22 -32.87
CA GLN A 54 28.42 -37.64 -32.47
C GLN A 54 27.33 -38.11 -31.49
N SER A 55 26.62 -39.12 -32.01
CA SER A 55 25.36 -39.78 -31.65
C SER A 55 25.55 -41.20 -31.11
N SER A 56 24.51 -41.77 -30.47
CA SER A 56 23.96 -43.10 -30.87
C SER A 56 22.70 -43.46 -30.07
N ASP A 57 21.62 -43.78 -30.79
CA ASP A 57 20.43 -44.55 -30.39
C ASP A 57 20.53 -45.94 -31.06
N PRO A 58 19.87 -47.03 -30.58
CA PRO A 58 18.48 -47.27 -31.00
C PRO A 58 17.54 -48.07 -30.05
N ALA A 59 16.27 -47.68 -30.11
CA ALA A 59 15.00 -48.44 -30.19
C ALA A 59 14.78 -49.75 -29.40
N ASP A 60 13.69 -49.78 -28.62
CA ASP A 60 12.73 -50.89 -28.60
C ASP A 60 11.30 -50.42 -28.29
N HIS A 61 10.32 -51.02 -28.97
CA HIS A 61 8.92 -50.60 -29.06
C HIS A 61 8.01 -51.23 -27.98
N VAL A 62 7.15 -50.37 -27.41
CA VAL A 62 5.69 -50.55 -27.12
C VAL A 62 5.24 -51.57 -26.06
N SER A 63 4.57 -51.06 -25.02
CA SER A 63 3.20 -51.49 -24.68
C SER A 63 2.46 -50.44 -23.84
N ILE A 64 1.22 -50.18 -24.25
CA ILE A 64 0.22 -49.34 -23.58
C ILE A 64 -0.31 -50.11 -22.37
N GLY A 65 -0.32 -49.45 -21.21
CA GLY A 65 -1.01 -49.89 -20.00
C GLY A 65 -1.57 -48.67 -19.27
N THR A 66 -2.88 -48.64 -19.10
CA THR A 66 -3.67 -47.59 -18.45
C THR A 66 -3.69 -47.79 -16.92
N GLU A 67 -3.91 -46.70 -16.17
CA GLU A 67 -4.22 -46.60 -14.72
C GLU A 67 -3.00 -46.82 -13.79
N GLU A 68 -2.69 -45.99 -12.78
CA GLU A 68 -3.50 -45.16 -11.90
C GLU A 68 -2.77 -43.82 -11.57
N THR A 69 -3.52 -42.71 -11.56
CA THR A 69 -3.09 -41.40 -11.06
C THR A 69 -2.97 -41.45 -9.53
N LYS A 70 -1.74 -41.42 -9.00
CA LYS A 70 -1.50 -41.00 -7.61
C LYS A 70 -1.52 -39.48 -7.57
N ASP A 71 -2.46 -38.97 -6.79
CA ASP A 71 -2.62 -37.58 -6.40
C ASP A 71 -1.27 -36.94 -6.10
N THR A 72 -0.83 -36.08 -7.02
CA THR A 72 0.16 -35.06 -6.70
C THR A 72 -0.64 -33.91 -6.15
N GLU A 73 -0.90 -33.99 -4.84
CA GLU A 73 -1.32 -32.86 -4.04
C GLU A 73 -0.24 -31.78 -4.27
N THR A 74 -0.60 -30.76 -5.05
CA THR A 74 0.26 -29.61 -5.32
C THR A 74 0.51 -28.94 -3.98
N ALA A 75 1.59 -29.33 -3.31
CA ALA A 75 2.07 -28.69 -2.11
C ALA A 75 2.44 -27.26 -2.51
N PHE A 76 1.49 -26.34 -2.35
CA PHE A 76 1.82 -24.94 -2.22
C PHE A 76 2.78 -24.88 -1.04
N HIS A 77 4.05 -24.62 -1.32
CA HIS A 77 5.02 -24.32 -0.27
C HIS A 77 4.52 -23.07 0.44
N THR A 78 3.81 -23.26 1.55
CA THR A 78 3.43 -22.16 2.43
C THR A 78 4.73 -21.47 2.82
N PHE A 79 4.86 -20.21 2.42
CA PHE A 79 5.97 -19.37 2.79
C PHE A 79 5.88 -19.11 4.29
N SER A 80 6.53 -19.96 5.08
CA SER A 80 6.49 -19.92 6.54
C SER A 80 7.67 -19.09 7.04
N VAL A 81 7.39 -17.87 7.52
CA VAL A 81 8.38 -17.03 8.19
C VAL A 81 8.36 -17.36 9.68
N LYS A 82 9.50 -17.82 10.22
CA LYS A 82 9.64 -18.20 11.63
C LYS A 82 9.20 -17.09 12.58
N ALA A 83 9.60 -15.85 12.30
CA ALA A 83 9.23 -14.71 13.12
C ALA A 83 7.72 -14.47 13.22
N LEU A 84 7.00 -14.62 12.09
CA LEU A 84 5.54 -14.48 12.05
C LEU A 84 4.84 -15.63 12.79
N ASN A 85 5.35 -16.86 12.65
CA ASN A 85 4.82 -18.01 13.38
C ASN A 85 4.94 -17.87 14.89
N HIS A 86 6.06 -17.32 15.39
CA HIS A 86 6.25 -17.07 16.82
C HIS A 86 5.20 -16.10 17.38
N LEU A 87 4.83 -15.09 16.59
CA LEU A 87 3.82 -14.08 16.94
C LEU A 87 2.39 -14.52 16.61
N ASN A 88 2.20 -15.68 15.96
CA ASN A 88 0.93 -16.10 15.37
C ASN A 88 0.33 -15.02 14.46
N ALA A 89 1.18 -14.36 13.66
CA ALA A 89 0.83 -13.21 12.84
C ALA A 89 0.57 -13.61 11.38
N ASP A 90 -0.40 -12.93 10.75
CA ASP A 90 -0.60 -12.97 9.30
C ASP A 90 0.56 -12.24 8.57
N PRO A 91 0.91 -12.63 7.32
CA PRO A 91 1.91 -11.92 6.53
C PRO A 91 1.69 -10.41 6.38
N SER A 92 0.46 -9.91 6.59
CA SER A 92 0.16 -8.47 6.68
C SER A 92 1.03 -7.72 7.67
N LEU A 93 1.53 -8.37 8.73
CA LEU A 93 2.42 -7.72 9.69
C LEU A 93 3.66 -7.08 9.03
N ILE A 94 4.21 -7.69 7.98
CA ILE A 94 5.43 -7.22 7.31
C ILE A 94 5.20 -6.34 6.07
N TYR A 95 3.97 -6.20 5.59
CA TYR A 95 3.68 -5.31 4.45
C TYR A 95 2.70 -4.18 4.78
N ASN A 96 1.98 -4.25 5.90
CA ASN A 96 1.13 -3.16 6.37
C ASN A 96 1.91 -2.13 7.19
N ARG A 97 1.40 -0.90 7.14
CA ARG A 97 1.76 0.16 8.07
C ARG A 97 0.74 0.19 9.20
N TYR A 98 1.23 0.45 10.42
CA TYR A 98 0.40 0.62 11.59
C TYR A 98 0.55 2.07 12.08
N VAL A 99 -0.56 2.80 12.16
CA VAL A 99 -0.58 4.21 12.53
C VAL A 99 -0.94 4.40 14.00
N LYS A 100 -0.35 5.40 14.63
CA LYS A 100 -0.58 5.71 16.04
C LYS A 100 -2.00 6.25 16.25
N ALA A 101 -2.66 5.77 17.30
CA ALA A 101 -4.00 6.16 17.64
C ALA A 101 -4.10 7.68 17.90
N GLY A 102 -4.97 8.36 17.15
CA GLY A 102 -5.13 9.82 17.18
C GLY A 102 -3.98 10.64 16.60
N ASP A 103 -2.97 10.01 16.02
CA ASP A 103 -1.87 10.68 15.30
C ASP A 103 -1.45 9.84 14.09
N ILE A 104 -2.23 9.95 13.01
CA ILE A 104 -2.00 9.19 11.78
C ILE A 104 -0.63 9.46 11.12
N ARG A 105 0.07 10.53 11.50
CA ARG A 105 1.38 10.89 10.95
C ARG A 105 2.53 10.17 11.63
N THR A 106 2.27 9.48 12.73
CA THR A 106 3.24 8.62 13.40
C THR A 106 2.87 7.17 13.13
N ALA A 107 3.85 6.37 12.70
CA ALA A 107 3.59 4.98 12.34
C ALA A 107 4.76 4.06 12.68
N ILE A 108 4.45 2.77 12.68
CA ILE A 108 5.42 1.68 12.67
C ILE A 108 5.15 0.77 11.46
N SER A 109 6.20 0.10 11.01
CA SER A 109 6.12 -0.96 10.01
C SER A 109 7.21 -1.99 10.28
N PHE A 110 7.03 -3.20 9.77
CA PHE A 110 7.99 -4.28 10.01
C PHE A 110 8.60 -4.76 8.70
N SER A 111 9.86 -5.15 8.75
CA SER A 111 10.52 -5.89 7.68
C SER A 111 11.23 -7.11 8.25
N LEU A 112 11.55 -8.07 7.40
CA LEU A 112 12.40 -9.19 7.79
C LEU A 112 13.84 -8.67 7.99
N ALA A 113 14.50 -9.09 9.07
CA ALA A 113 15.93 -8.90 9.20
C ALA A 113 16.68 -9.59 8.04
N GLN A 114 17.96 -9.24 7.82
CA GLN A 114 18.73 -9.49 6.58
C GLN A 114 18.83 -10.95 6.06
N ASP A 115 18.22 -11.95 6.72
CA ASP A 115 18.27 -13.39 6.41
C ASP A 115 16.85 -14.02 6.28
N TRP A 116 16.11 -13.58 5.26
CA TRP A 116 14.66 -13.66 5.00
C TRP A 116 13.85 -14.98 5.11
N LYS A 117 14.40 -16.17 5.38
CA LYS A 117 13.57 -17.42 5.41
C LYS A 117 13.57 -18.17 6.73
N GLU A 118 14.66 -18.09 7.48
CA GLU A 118 14.80 -18.72 8.82
C GLU A 118 14.87 -17.69 9.95
N SER A 119 14.82 -16.39 9.61
CA SER A 119 14.90 -15.32 10.59
C SER A 119 13.73 -15.39 11.56
N ASP A 120 14.06 -15.57 12.85
CA ASP A 120 13.21 -15.23 13.98
C ASP A 120 13.25 -13.73 14.30
N SER A 121 13.97 -12.94 13.50
CA SER A 121 14.17 -11.52 13.74
C SER A 121 13.37 -10.66 12.75
N LEU A 122 12.63 -9.68 13.29
CA LEU A 122 12.00 -8.58 12.56
C LEU A 122 12.75 -7.28 12.83
N THR A 123 12.75 -6.38 11.87
CA THR A 123 13.11 -4.98 12.11
C THR A 123 11.82 -4.17 12.24
N CYS A 124 11.63 -3.50 13.36
CA CYS A 124 10.59 -2.49 13.54
C CYS A 124 11.13 -1.13 13.11
N HIS A 125 10.46 -0.52 12.14
CA HIS A 125 10.76 0.82 11.65
C HIS A 125 9.78 1.81 12.25
N PHE A 126 10.26 2.74 13.05
CA PHE A 126 9.49 3.88 13.53
C PHE A 126 9.56 5.00 12.49
N GLN A 127 8.42 5.56 12.11
CA GLN A 127 8.30 6.48 11.00
C GLN A 127 7.41 7.67 11.35
N THR A 128 7.73 8.82 10.76
CA THR A 128 6.90 10.02 10.82
C THR A 128 6.69 10.59 9.43
N GLN A 129 5.50 11.12 9.17
CA GLN A 129 5.16 11.79 7.92
C GLN A 129 5.36 13.29 8.06
N ASP A 130 6.07 13.90 7.10
CA ASP A 130 6.19 15.36 7.03
C ASP A 130 4.92 16.00 6.46
N SER A 131 4.53 17.13 7.01
CA SER A 131 3.45 18.00 6.54
C SER A 131 3.73 18.58 5.16
N GLN A 132 5.00 18.73 4.78
CA GLN A 132 5.40 19.35 3.52
C GLN A 132 5.59 18.34 2.38
N TYR A 133 5.73 17.05 2.69
CA TYR A 133 6.02 15.99 1.72
C TYR A 133 5.01 14.85 1.86
N GLU A 134 3.85 15.05 1.23
CA GLU A 134 2.64 14.20 1.28
C GLU A 134 2.84 12.68 1.17
N SER A 135 3.84 12.23 0.42
CA SER A 135 4.04 10.79 0.15
C SER A 135 5.28 10.18 0.82
N SER A 136 6.09 10.98 1.53
CA SER A 136 7.36 10.51 2.11
C SER A 136 7.24 10.27 3.60
N TRP A 137 7.51 9.03 4.00
CA TRP A 137 7.67 8.66 5.40
C TRP A 137 9.16 8.73 5.75
N ASN A 138 9.47 9.52 6.77
CA ASN A 138 10.82 9.65 7.28
C ASN A 138 11.05 8.64 8.40
N GLY A 139 12.09 7.82 8.26
CA GLY A 139 12.54 6.97 9.35
C GLY A 139 12.90 7.83 10.56
N THR A 140 12.44 7.42 11.74
CA THR A 140 12.73 8.07 13.03
C THR A 140 13.71 7.22 13.83
N ALA A 141 13.48 5.92 13.92
CA ALA A 141 14.35 4.96 14.57
C ALA A 141 14.09 3.56 14.05
N ASP A 142 15.06 2.66 14.21
CA ASP A 142 14.88 1.23 13.96
C ASP A 142 15.21 0.42 15.22
N ALA A 143 14.54 -0.72 15.39
CA ALA A 143 14.85 -1.68 16.43
C ALA A 143 14.68 -3.10 15.92
N VAL A 144 15.63 -3.99 16.25
CA VAL A 144 15.51 -5.42 15.96
C VAL A 144 14.70 -6.11 17.05
N ILE A 145 13.76 -6.94 16.64
CA ILE A 145 12.90 -7.77 17.48
C ILE A 145 13.25 -9.23 17.20
N ASN A 146 13.92 -9.89 18.14
CA ASN A 146 14.16 -11.33 18.06
C ASN A 146 12.94 -12.04 18.68
N THR A 147 12.06 -12.59 17.84
CA THR A 147 10.81 -13.17 18.29
C THR A 147 11.02 -14.56 18.88
N GLU A 148 10.19 -14.91 19.86
CA GLU A 148 10.21 -16.21 20.53
C GLU A 148 8.78 -16.76 20.61
N SER A 149 8.62 -18.07 20.40
CA SER A 149 7.30 -18.70 20.45
C SER A 149 6.65 -18.51 21.82
N GLY A 150 5.42 -17.99 21.83
CA GLY A 150 4.66 -17.71 23.06
C GLY A 150 4.99 -16.38 23.73
N THR A 151 5.93 -15.60 23.18
CA THR A 151 6.26 -14.25 23.65
C THR A 151 5.62 -13.21 22.73
N ILE A 152 4.91 -12.25 23.32
CA ILE A 152 4.30 -11.13 22.59
C ILE A 152 4.88 -9.77 22.98
N THR A 153 5.68 -9.69 24.05
CA THR A 153 6.28 -8.45 24.55
C THR A 153 7.80 -8.50 24.46
N TYR A 154 8.41 -7.45 23.91
CA TYR A 154 9.85 -7.39 23.64
C TYR A 154 10.44 -6.06 24.09
N LYS A 155 11.57 -6.11 24.78
CA LYS A 155 12.37 -4.93 25.15
C LYS A 155 13.26 -4.53 24.00
N LEU A 156 13.19 -3.28 23.60
CA LEU A 156 13.90 -2.72 22.46
C LEU A 156 14.84 -1.59 22.90
N ILE A 157 15.93 -1.44 22.15
CA ILE A 157 16.81 -0.28 22.20
C ILE A 157 16.78 0.35 20.80
N PRO A 158 15.86 1.31 20.55
CA PRO A 158 15.74 1.92 19.24
C PRO A 158 16.97 2.76 18.87
N GLU A 159 17.47 2.56 17.67
CA GLU A 159 18.53 3.37 17.06
C GLU A 159 17.91 4.54 16.33
N PHE A 160 17.91 5.72 16.96
CA PHE A 160 17.33 6.93 16.37
C PHE A 160 18.21 7.49 15.24
N PHE A 161 17.58 7.85 14.13
CA PHE A 161 18.25 8.53 13.03
C PHE A 161 18.42 10.02 13.36
N GLY A 162 19.65 10.53 13.27
CA GLY A 162 20.00 11.92 13.59
C GLY A 162 21.07 12.03 14.69
N THR A 163 21.65 13.23 14.84
CA THR A 163 22.79 13.42 15.77
C THR A 163 22.32 13.71 17.20
N ASN A 164 23.03 13.13 18.20
CA ASN A 164 22.95 13.45 19.64
C ASN A 164 21.66 13.11 20.40
N GLN A 165 20.83 12.17 19.94
CA GLN A 165 19.75 11.65 20.78
C GLN A 165 20.29 10.57 21.74
N LYS A 166 19.93 10.65 23.02
CA LYS A 166 20.22 9.55 23.95
C LYS A 166 19.37 8.34 23.56
N ASN A 167 19.99 7.17 23.55
CA ASN A 167 19.28 5.90 23.41
C ASN A 167 18.29 5.77 24.58
N GLY A 168 17.00 5.72 24.24
CA GLY A 168 15.96 5.29 25.17
C GLY A 168 15.77 3.78 25.08
N THR A 169 14.92 3.25 25.95
CA THR A 169 14.44 1.87 25.89
C THR A 169 12.93 1.91 25.79
N CYS A 170 12.35 1.07 24.95
CA CYS A 170 10.91 0.87 24.92
C CYS A 170 10.55 -0.61 24.98
N GLU A 171 9.31 -0.90 25.33
CA GLU A 171 8.71 -2.23 25.21
C GLU A 171 7.67 -2.19 24.10
N ILE A 172 7.71 -3.19 23.21
CA ILE A 172 6.68 -3.41 22.18
C ILE A 172 5.88 -4.65 22.53
N THR A 173 4.55 -4.57 22.44
CA THR A 173 3.64 -5.69 22.69
C THR A 173 2.69 -5.89 21.51
N PHE A 174 2.60 -7.12 21.02
CA PHE A 174 1.77 -7.52 19.88
C PHE A 174 0.43 -8.09 20.37
N HIS A 175 -0.65 -7.32 20.25
CA HIS A 175 -2.02 -7.74 20.59
C HIS A 175 -2.77 -8.16 19.32
N LEU A 176 -2.31 -9.25 18.69
CA LEU A 176 -2.78 -9.67 17.36
C LEU A 176 -4.01 -10.59 17.40
N ASP A 177 -4.34 -11.13 18.57
CA ASP A 177 -5.48 -12.04 18.82
C ASP A 177 -6.74 -11.30 19.30
N GLU A 178 -6.63 -9.99 19.54
CA GLU A 178 -7.75 -9.15 19.95
C GLU A 178 -8.79 -8.99 18.82
N THR A 179 -10.01 -8.58 19.19
CA THR A 179 -11.08 -8.32 18.22
C THR A 179 -10.68 -7.23 17.22
N VAL A 180 -9.92 -6.24 17.68
CA VAL A 180 -9.25 -5.24 16.83
C VAL A 180 -7.77 -5.32 17.13
N PRO A 181 -6.97 -5.98 16.27
CA PRO A 181 -5.53 -6.14 16.47
C PRO A 181 -4.81 -4.80 16.57
N TYR A 182 -3.87 -4.71 17.51
CA TYR A 182 -3.03 -3.52 17.69
C TYR A 182 -1.65 -3.89 18.24
N ILE A 183 -0.75 -2.90 18.19
CA ILE A 183 0.60 -3.03 18.70
C ILE A 183 0.83 -1.89 19.70
N ALA A 184 1.16 -2.21 20.94
CA ALA A 184 1.46 -1.22 21.97
C ALA A 184 2.96 -0.97 22.04
N VAL A 185 3.36 0.30 22.16
CA VAL A 185 4.74 0.70 22.45
C VAL A 185 4.72 1.54 23.73
N GLU A 186 5.57 1.21 24.69
CA GLU A 186 5.64 1.90 25.98
C GLU A 186 7.10 2.23 26.36
N GLY A 187 7.29 3.25 27.21
CA GLY A 187 8.57 3.54 27.87
C GLY A 187 9.38 4.68 27.26
N ASP A 188 9.38 4.87 25.94
CA ASP A 188 10.00 6.05 25.30
C ASP A 188 8.92 7.02 24.80
N PRO A 189 8.79 8.23 25.37
CA PRO A 189 7.75 9.19 25.01
C PRO A 189 7.71 9.60 23.53
N ARG A 190 8.81 9.41 22.80
CA ARG A 190 8.87 9.70 21.36
C ARG A 190 8.18 8.64 20.52
N LEU A 191 8.05 7.42 21.06
CA LEU A 191 7.59 6.23 20.34
C LEU A 191 6.34 5.61 21.00
N GLU A 192 5.98 6.03 22.21
CA GLU A 192 4.87 5.42 22.94
C GLU A 192 3.53 5.63 22.25
N GLY A 193 2.66 4.64 22.32
CA GLY A 193 1.32 4.69 21.73
C GLY A 193 0.79 3.31 21.35
N GLU A 194 -0.48 3.29 20.99
CA GLU A 194 -1.13 2.12 20.40
C GLU A 194 -1.20 2.33 18.89
N TYR A 195 -0.79 1.32 18.14
CA TYR A 195 -0.65 1.36 16.69
C TYR A 195 -1.62 0.37 16.06
N TYR A 196 -2.46 0.86 15.16
CA TYR A 196 -3.49 0.09 14.48
C TYR A 196 -3.20 -0.01 12.98
N SER A 197 -3.58 -1.12 12.36
CA SER A 197 -3.41 -1.31 10.92
C SER A 197 -4.05 -0.17 10.14
N PHE A 198 -3.28 0.52 9.31
CA PHE A 198 -3.79 1.62 8.49
C PHE A 198 -4.90 1.15 7.54
N GLN A 199 -4.75 -0.06 6.99
CA GLN A 199 -5.69 -0.61 6.01
C GLN A 199 -7.04 -0.97 6.63
N ASP A 200 -7.05 -1.34 7.92
CA ASP A 200 -8.23 -1.87 8.60
C ASP A 200 -8.88 -0.85 9.55
N SER A 201 -8.21 0.29 9.82
CA SER A 201 -8.71 1.31 10.73
C SER A 201 -9.79 2.19 10.10
N PHE A 202 -9.61 2.59 8.84
CA PHE A 202 -10.42 3.64 8.22
C PHE A 202 -11.48 3.05 7.31
N SER A 203 -12.63 3.73 7.23
CA SER A 203 -13.70 3.36 6.30
C SER A 203 -13.25 3.48 4.84
N ARG A 204 -12.35 4.43 4.55
CA ARG A 204 -11.76 4.62 3.23
C ARG A 204 -10.31 5.12 3.31
N PRO A 205 -9.31 4.23 3.43
CA PRO A 205 -7.89 4.63 3.53
C PRO A 205 -7.37 5.47 2.34
N ASP A 206 -8.00 5.37 1.18
CA ASP A 206 -7.70 6.18 -0.01
C ASP A 206 -7.74 7.69 0.24
N GLU A 207 -8.56 8.16 1.20
CA GLU A 207 -8.71 9.60 1.48
C GLU A 207 -7.43 10.25 2.03
N PHE A 208 -6.51 9.43 2.55
CA PHE A 208 -5.21 9.86 3.07
C PHE A 208 -4.07 9.68 2.07
N THR A 209 -4.24 8.85 1.04
CA THR A 209 -3.11 8.40 0.19
C THR A 209 -3.19 8.87 -1.26
N ARG A 210 -4.35 9.32 -1.73
CA ARG A 210 -4.50 9.86 -3.09
C ARG A 210 -5.57 10.94 -3.18
N TYR A 211 -5.48 11.74 -4.24
CA TYR A 211 -6.56 12.65 -4.61
C TYR A 211 -7.80 11.84 -5.04
N LEU A 212 -8.94 12.15 -4.43
CA LEU A 212 -10.23 11.61 -4.80
C LEU A 212 -10.84 12.43 -5.94
N GLY A 213 -11.62 11.77 -6.79
CA GLY A 213 -12.44 12.40 -7.81
C GLY A 213 -13.93 12.30 -7.46
N LYS A 214 -14.77 13.06 -8.16
CA LYS A 214 -16.23 12.97 -7.96
C LYS A 214 -16.76 11.55 -8.19
N ALA A 215 -16.18 10.82 -9.14
CA ALA A 215 -16.56 9.43 -9.42
C ALA A 215 -16.33 8.48 -8.22
N ASP A 216 -15.36 8.78 -7.36
CA ASP A 216 -15.11 7.98 -6.14
C ASP A 216 -16.25 8.13 -5.12
N LEU A 217 -16.98 9.26 -5.15
CA LEU A 217 -17.85 9.72 -4.06
C LEU A 217 -19.30 10.01 -4.47
N TYR A 218 -19.60 9.99 -5.77
CA TYR A 218 -20.91 10.39 -6.32
C TYR A 218 -22.09 9.58 -5.75
N LEU A 219 -21.84 8.36 -5.29
CA LEU A 219 -22.87 7.44 -4.78
C LEU A 219 -22.93 7.36 -3.26
N TYR A 220 -22.02 8.02 -2.55
CA TYR A 220 -22.06 8.06 -1.09
C TYR A 220 -23.26 8.91 -0.64
N PRO A 221 -24.05 8.47 0.35
CA PRO A 221 -24.99 9.32 1.06
C PRO A 221 -24.32 10.58 1.63
N THR A 222 -25.07 11.66 1.79
CA THR A 222 -24.50 12.94 2.30
C THR A 222 -24.02 12.80 3.74
N GLU A 223 -24.64 11.93 4.52
CA GLU A 223 -24.23 11.57 5.88
C GLU A 223 -22.87 10.86 5.88
N ASP A 224 -22.64 9.95 4.95
CA ASP A 224 -21.38 9.21 4.82
C ASP A 224 -20.25 10.12 4.34
N LEU A 225 -20.54 11.06 3.44
CA LEU A 225 -19.58 12.12 3.08
C LEU A 225 -19.16 12.95 4.29
N LYS A 226 -20.11 13.31 5.18
CA LYS A 226 -19.79 14.00 6.43
C LYS A 226 -18.93 13.12 7.34
N LEU A 227 -19.16 11.82 7.40
CA LEU A 227 -18.33 10.91 8.18
C LEU A 227 -16.91 10.84 7.62
N LEU A 228 -16.73 10.62 6.31
CA LEU A 228 -15.41 10.61 5.65
C LEU A 228 -14.62 11.89 5.92
N ARG A 229 -15.24 13.06 5.69
CA ARG A 229 -14.58 14.34 5.99
C ARG A 229 -14.13 14.44 7.45
N ASN A 230 -14.95 13.96 8.38
CA ASN A 230 -14.62 14.00 9.81
C ASN A 230 -13.66 12.89 10.24
N GLU A 231 -13.58 11.77 9.51
CA GLU A 231 -12.60 10.69 9.72
C GLU A 231 -11.18 11.23 9.54
N ILE A 232 -10.95 12.05 8.51
CA ILE A 232 -9.67 12.75 8.32
C ILE A 232 -9.30 13.55 9.58
N TYR A 233 -10.19 14.39 10.11
CA TYR A 233 -9.89 15.15 11.32
C TYR A 233 -9.72 14.28 12.57
N ALA A 234 -10.51 13.21 12.69
CA ALA A 234 -10.46 12.28 13.80
C ALA A 234 -9.11 11.54 13.85
N ALA A 235 -8.55 11.20 12.68
CA ALA A 235 -7.27 10.52 12.55
C ALA A 235 -6.08 11.37 13.05
N HIS A 236 -6.24 12.70 13.06
CA HIS A 236 -5.32 13.67 13.69
C HIS A 236 -5.72 14.06 15.12
N GLY A 237 -6.62 13.30 15.74
CA GLY A 237 -7.00 13.44 17.13
C GLY A 237 -7.90 14.64 17.44
N ARG A 238 -8.57 15.23 16.45
CA ARG A 238 -9.53 16.32 16.67
C ARG A 238 -10.76 15.80 17.41
N LYS A 239 -11.19 16.51 18.45
CA LYS A 239 -12.47 16.30 19.14
C LYS A 239 -13.66 16.87 18.34
N PHE A 240 -14.87 16.48 18.72
CA PHE A 240 -16.10 16.92 18.07
C PHE A 240 -17.10 17.45 19.10
N ASP A 241 -17.63 18.66 18.84
CA ASP A 241 -18.72 19.23 19.65
C ASP A 241 -20.08 18.58 19.35
N THR A 242 -20.24 18.05 18.13
CA THR A 242 -21.45 17.35 17.72
C THR A 242 -21.49 15.97 18.38
N GLU A 243 -22.49 15.75 19.25
CA GLU A 243 -22.64 14.52 20.02
C GLU A 243 -22.60 13.25 19.16
N SER A 244 -23.26 13.26 17.99
CA SER A 244 -23.29 12.10 17.10
C SER A 244 -21.91 11.74 16.53
N LEU A 245 -21.09 12.73 16.19
CA LEU A 245 -19.72 12.50 15.71
C LEU A 245 -18.82 12.06 16.85
N ASN A 246 -18.97 12.68 18.02
CA ASN A 246 -18.20 12.29 19.20
C ASN A 246 -18.49 10.83 19.59
N GLN A 247 -19.77 10.44 19.62
CA GLN A 247 -20.18 9.07 19.90
C GLN A 247 -19.65 8.09 18.85
N TYR A 248 -19.76 8.43 17.56
CA TYR A 248 -19.29 7.57 16.47
C TYR A 248 -17.77 7.34 16.53
N PHE A 249 -16.97 8.40 16.64
CA PHE A 249 -15.51 8.28 16.65
C PHE A 249 -14.98 7.73 17.97
N SER A 250 -15.61 8.01 19.11
CA SER A 250 -15.23 7.40 20.39
C SER A 250 -15.41 5.89 20.42
N ALA A 251 -16.21 5.32 19.51
CA ALA A 251 -16.33 3.87 19.34
C ALA A 251 -15.21 3.26 18.48
N GLN A 252 -14.39 4.06 17.81
CA GLN A 252 -13.31 3.59 16.96
C GLN A 252 -12.05 3.34 17.79
N ALA A 253 -11.48 2.14 17.69
CA ALA A 253 -10.33 1.73 18.51
C ALA A 253 -9.09 2.62 18.27
N TRP A 254 -8.90 3.13 17.05
CA TRP A 254 -7.78 4.00 16.67
C TRP A 254 -7.99 5.47 17.04
N TYR A 255 -9.18 5.89 17.47
CA TYR A 255 -9.46 7.30 17.74
C TYR A 255 -9.01 7.70 19.14
N ARG A 256 -8.22 8.78 19.25
CA ARG A 256 -7.92 9.44 20.51
C ARG A 256 -8.21 10.93 20.36
N GLY A 257 -9.16 11.45 21.14
CA GLY A 257 -9.46 12.88 21.14
C GLY A 257 -8.40 13.69 21.89
N LEU A 258 -7.38 14.16 21.18
CA LEU A 258 -6.20 14.86 21.73
C LEU A 258 -6.35 16.39 21.70
N LEU A 259 -7.05 16.93 20.70
CA LEU A 259 -7.13 18.36 20.43
C LEU A 259 -8.58 18.85 20.43
N GLU A 260 -8.86 19.92 21.19
CA GLU A 260 -10.15 20.61 21.11
C GLU A 260 -10.38 21.17 19.70
N PRO A 261 -11.64 21.28 19.23
CA PRO A 261 -11.95 21.76 17.88
C PRO A 261 -11.31 23.09 17.50
N ASN A 262 -11.17 24.00 18.48
CA ASN A 262 -10.59 25.33 18.30
C ASN A 262 -9.06 25.37 18.39
N ALA A 263 -8.44 24.31 18.92
CA ALA A 263 -7.00 24.15 19.02
C ALA A 263 -6.42 23.38 17.82
N PHE A 264 -7.28 22.70 17.06
CA PHE A 264 -6.88 22.01 15.84
C PHE A 264 -6.40 22.99 14.77
N SER A 265 -5.28 22.66 14.13
CA SER A 265 -4.68 23.46 13.07
C SER A 265 -4.63 22.66 11.78
N ASP A 266 -5.22 23.19 10.70
CA ASP A 266 -5.19 22.57 9.37
C ASP A 266 -3.76 22.42 8.79
N ALA A 267 -2.74 23.01 9.45
CA ALA A 267 -1.34 22.82 9.08
C ALA A 267 -0.84 21.38 9.31
N VAL A 268 -1.53 20.58 10.13
CA VAL A 268 -1.17 19.17 10.31
C VAL A 268 -1.58 18.31 9.12
N LEU A 269 -2.58 18.77 8.35
CA LEU A 269 -3.12 18.08 7.18
C LEU A 269 -2.17 18.20 5.99
N SER A 270 -2.02 17.11 5.27
CA SER A 270 -1.36 17.02 3.96
C SER A 270 -2.20 17.71 2.87
N ASP A 271 -1.62 18.02 1.70
CA ASP A 271 -2.45 18.64 0.65
C ASP A 271 -3.43 17.64 0.01
N ILE A 272 -3.13 16.34 0.02
CA ILE A 272 -4.10 15.28 -0.34
C ILE A 272 -5.34 15.41 0.53
N GLU A 273 -5.17 15.43 1.86
CA GLU A 273 -6.28 15.55 2.81
C GLU A 273 -7.04 16.86 2.61
N LYS A 274 -6.35 18.00 2.47
CA LYS A 274 -7.00 19.30 2.23
C LYS A 274 -7.82 19.31 0.95
N LYS A 275 -7.31 18.74 -0.14
CA LYS A 275 -8.03 18.65 -1.41
C LYS A 275 -9.22 17.70 -1.31
N ASN A 276 -9.07 16.57 -0.65
CA ASN A 276 -10.14 15.61 -0.44
C ASN A 276 -11.25 16.20 0.46
N ILE A 277 -10.89 16.88 1.56
CA ILE A 277 -11.84 17.64 2.39
C ILE A 277 -12.60 18.67 1.55
N THR A 278 -11.91 19.42 0.69
CA THR A 278 -12.55 20.43 -0.16
C THR A 278 -13.56 19.79 -1.10
N LEU A 279 -13.18 18.73 -1.80
CA LEU A 279 -14.07 17.97 -2.68
C LEU A 279 -15.28 17.41 -1.93
N ILE A 280 -15.07 16.77 -0.77
CA ILE A 280 -16.14 16.16 0.01
C ILE A 280 -17.14 17.23 0.46
N ARG A 281 -16.66 18.40 0.93
CA ARG A 281 -17.53 19.54 1.29
C ARG A 281 -18.34 20.04 0.11
N GLU A 282 -17.75 20.17 -1.08
CA GLU A 282 -18.49 20.56 -2.28
C GLU A 282 -19.60 19.55 -2.62
N LEU A 283 -19.33 18.26 -2.45
CA LEU A 283 -20.32 17.20 -2.72
C LEU A 283 -21.43 17.14 -1.67
N GLU A 284 -21.14 17.46 -0.41
CA GLU A 284 -22.15 17.53 0.67
C GLU A 284 -23.26 18.56 0.39
N GLU A 285 -22.93 19.66 -0.31
CA GLU A 285 -23.88 20.71 -0.67
C GLU A 285 -24.80 20.33 -1.84
N ILE A 286 -24.47 19.26 -2.58
CA ILE A 286 -25.28 18.75 -3.68
C ILE A 286 -26.24 17.69 -3.12
N PRO A 287 -27.57 17.82 -3.32
CA PRO A 287 -28.53 16.79 -2.93
C PRO A 287 -28.17 15.41 -3.51
N TYR A 288 -28.31 14.34 -2.71
CA TYR A 288 -27.88 12.99 -3.10
C TYR A 288 -28.47 12.53 -4.44
N ASN A 289 -29.75 12.82 -4.69
CA ASN A 289 -30.45 12.50 -5.94
C ASN A 289 -29.93 13.27 -7.17
N GLU A 290 -29.43 14.49 -6.98
CA GLU A 290 -28.81 15.27 -8.05
C GLU A 290 -27.36 14.83 -8.28
N ARG A 291 -26.66 14.48 -7.20
CA ARG A 291 -25.30 13.96 -7.22
C ARG A 291 -25.26 12.59 -7.91
N ASN A 292 -26.10 11.66 -7.52
CA ASN A 292 -26.10 10.28 -8.06
C ASN A 292 -26.72 10.14 -9.46
N THR A 293 -27.07 11.25 -10.13
CA THR A 293 -27.60 11.26 -11.49
C THR A 293 -26.52 11.68 -12.49
N ILE A 294 -26.12 10.78 -13.39
CA ILE A 294 -25.11 11.06 -14.44
C ILE A 294 -25.79 10.85 -15.80
N ASP A 295 -25.69 11.83 -16.71
CA ASP A 295 -26.34 11.81 -18.03
C ASP A 295 -27.85 11.54 -18.02
N GLY A 296 -28.54 11.95 -16.95
CA GLY A 296 -29.98 11.75 -16.76
C GLY A 296 -30.36 10.34 -16.25
N ILE A 297 -29.36 9.53 -15.90
CA ILE A 297 -29.53 8.19 -15.31
C ILE A 297 -29.25 8.28 -13.80
N GLN A 298 -30.22 7.87 -12.98
CA GLN A 298 -30.08 7.84 -11.51
C GLN A 298 -29.40 6.54 -11.09
N TYR A 299 -28.10 6.60 -10.84
CA TYR A 299 -27.28 5.43 -10.52
C TYR A 299 -27.58 4.86 -9.13
N GLY A 300 -28.07 5.67 -8.19
CA GLY A 300 -28.40 5.21 -6.84
C GLY A 300 -29.42 4.06 -6.78
N ASP A 301 -30.34 3.99 -7.76
CA ASP A 301 -31.36 2.94 -7.85
C ASP A 301 -30.98 1.83 -8.86
N GLU A 302 -29.88 2.02 -9.60
CA GLU A 302 -29.53 1.22 -10.77
C GLU A 302 -28.46 0.17 -10.49
N TRP A 303 -27.63 0.29 -9.43
CA TRP A 303 -26.67 -0.77 -9.07
C TRP A 303 -27.34 -2.12 -8.77
N ASP A 304 -28.55 -2.10 -8.20
CA ASP A 304 -29.40 -3.30 -8.02
C ASP A 304 -30.04 -3.80 -9.33
N ARG A 305 -29.93 -3.02 -10.41
CA ARG A 305 -30.57 -3.25 -11.72
C ARG A 305 -29.58 -3.40 -12.88
N LEU A 306 -28.28 -3.23 -12.64
CA LEU A 306 -27.27 -3.40 -13.66
C LEU A 306 -27.36 -4.84 -14.19
N PRO A 307 -27.55 -5.05 -15.50
CA PRO A 307 -27.50 -6.38 -16.06
C PRO A 307 -26.12 -6.96 -15.73
N VAL A 308 -26.12 -8.22 -15.29
CA VAL A 308 -24.91 -9.00 -15.03
C VAL A 308 -23.92 -8.74 -16.17
N ALA A 309 -22.69 -8.31 -15.83
CA ALA A 309 -21.75 -7.81 -16.83
C ALA A 309 -21.68 -8.76 -18.04
N PRO A 310 -21.83 -8.30 -19.29
CA PRO A 310 -22.01 -9.18 -20.44
C PRO A 310 -20.88 -10.19 -20.65
N TYR A 311 -19.69 -9.89 -20.11
CA TYR A 311 -18.52 -10.78 -20.16
C TYR A 311 -18.57 -11.93 -19.15
N LEU A 312 -19.47 -11.91 -18.14
CA LEU A 312 -19.61 -12.98 -17.15
C LEU A 312 -20.01 -14.32 -17.78
N SER A 313 -20.73 -14.32 -18.90
CA SER A 313 -21.01 -15.55 -19.66
C SER A 313 -19.80 -16.13 -20.39
N TYR A 314 -18.74 -15.35 -20.54
CA TYR A 314 -17.47 -15.74 -21.16
C TYR A 314 -16.42 -16.15 -20.12
N LEU A 315 -16.68 -15.92 -18.83
CA LEU A 315 -15.90 -16.47 -17.73
C LEU A 315 -16.40 -17.90 -17.49
N HIS A 316 -15.58 -18.90 -17.85
CA HIS A 316 -15.93 -20.30 -17.62
C HIS A 316 -16.12 -20.56 -16.10
N PRO A 317 -17.07 -21.42 -15.68
CA PRO A 317 -17.38 -21.66 -14.25
C PRO A 317 -16.30 -22.43 -13.46
N GLY A 318 -15.03 -22.33 -13.83
CA GLY A 318 -13.99 -23.27 -13.35
C GLY A 318 -12.58 -22.71 -13.26
N HIS A 319 -12.39 -21.40 -13.18
CA HIS A 319 -11.15 -20.85 -12.64
C HIS A 319 -11.49 -19.81 -11.59
N GLU A 320 -11.28 -20.19 -10.34
CA GLU A 320 -11.23 -19.27 -9.21
C GLU A 320 -10.28 -18.12 -9.53
N THR A 321 -10.70 -16.95 -9.07
CA THR A 321 -10.02 -15.66 -9.12
C THR A 321 -8.55 -15.78 -8.72
N GLY A 322 -7.66 -15.21 -9.55
CA GLY A 322 -6.38 -14.68 -9.09
C GLY A 322 -6.53 -13.20 -8.80
#